data_AF-A0A2E5E0U8-F1
#
_entry.id   AF-A0A2E5E0U8-F1
#
_cell.length_a   1.000
_cell.length_b   1.000
_cell.length_c   1.000
_cell.angle_alpha   90.00
_cell.angle_beta   90.00
_cell.angle_gamma   90.00
#
_symmetry.space_group_name_H-M   'P 1'
#
loop_
_entity.id
_entity.type
_entity.pdbx_description
1 polymer ?
#
loop_
_entity_poly.entity_id
_entity_poly.type
_entity_poly.pdbx_seq_one_letter_code
_entity_poly.pdbx_strand_id
1 'polypeptide(L)'
;MIRPVNQPEPQGSESAPLELLQVARSGLAMVPNTLEEVLEAISEEDLDEVQPSLATAMRNLLEAARIISDVASELIDQMQPPLMDELKDAERILSKRLLDFRRAMGTGSADTIRQSLRDDLMQSASHWSRLLDGVTDRIESTRKDH
;
A
#
# COMPACT_ATOMS: atom_id res chain seq x y z
N MET A 1 26.83 26.80 -38.89
CA MET A 1 25.62 27.15 -38.11
C MET A 1 24.95 25.84 -37.70
N ILE A 2 25.08 25.46 -36.42
CA ILE A 2 24.45 24.24 -35.90
C ILE A 2 23.11 24.67 -35.29
N ARG A 3 21.99 24.10 -35.79
CA ARG A 3 20.66 24.30 -35.21
C ARG A 3 20.61 23.61 -33.83
N PRO A 4 20.02 24.22 -32.79
CA PRO A 4 19.83 23.52 -31.53
C PRO A 4 18.85 22.36 -31.75
N VAL A 5 19.23 21.20 -31.26
CA VAL A 5 18.35 20.03 -31.13
C VAL A 5 17.29 20.42 -30.11
N ASN A 6 16.03 20.50 -30.54
CA ASN A 6 14.90 20.48 -29.63
C ASN A 6 15.02 19.18 -28.81
N GLN A 7 15.45 19.28 -27.56
CA GLN A 7 15.22 18.22 -26.58
C GLN A 7 13.69 18.12 -26.42
N PRO A 8 13.09 16.94 -26.57
CA PRO A 8 11.73 16.77 -26.10
C PRO A 8 11.77 16.97 -24.59
N GLU A 9 10.97 17.91 -24.08
CA GLU A 9 10.65 17.97 -22.67
C GLU A 9 10.21 16.56 -22.23
N PRO A 10 10.60 16.07 -21.05
CA PRO A 10 9.96 14.89 -20.50
C PRO A 10 8.53 15.31 -20.18
N GLN A 11 7.63 15.14 -21.15
CA GLN A 11 6.23 15.01 -20.87
C GLN A 11 6.14 13.80 -19.95
N GLY A 12 6.10 14.05 -18.63
CA GLY A 12 5.68 13.03 -17.69
C GLY A 12 4.33 12.56 -18.19
N SER A 13 4.28 11.33 -18.72
CA SER A 13 3.03 10.75 -19.20
C SER A 13 2.02 10.90 -18.09
N GLU A 14 0.96 11.67 -18.30
CA GLU A 14 -0.13 11.83 -17.35
C GLU A 14 -0.83 10.49 -17.01
N SER A 15 -0.51 9.41 -17.75
CA SER A 15 -0.93 8.04 -17.44
C SER A 15 -0.10 7.38 -16.33
N ALA A 16 1.12 7.86 -16.06
CA ALA A 16 2.04 7.20 -15.12
C ALA A 16 1.50 7.13 -13.67
N PRO A 17 0.89 8.18 -13.09
CA PRO A 17 0.36 8.10 -11.73
C PRO A 17 -0.79 7.09 -11.59
N LEU A 18 -1.71 7.04 -12.56
CA LEU A 18 -2.85 6.11 -12.54
C LEU A 18 -2.41 4.66 -12.78
N GLU A 19 -1.43 4.44 -13.66
CA GLU A 19 -0.82 3.12 -13.86
C GLU A 19 -0.15 2.61 -12.57
N LEU A 20 0.59 3.48 -11.87
CA LEU A 20 1.18 3.16 -10.57
C LEU A 20 0.11 2.83 -9.52
N LEU A 21 -0.96 3.63 -9.43
CA LEU A 21 -2.07 3.33 -8.51
C LEU A 21 -2.80 2.03 -8.89
N GLN A 22 -2.84 1.64 -10.17
CA GLN A 22 -3.38 0.34 -10.57
C GLN A 22 -2.50 -0.83 -10.09
N VAL A 23 -1.18 -0.66 -10.08
CA VAL A 23 -0.24 -1.63 -9.48
C VAL A 23 -0.50 -1.73 -7.97
N ALA A 24 -0.59 -0.60 -7.27
CA ALA A 24 -0.89 -0.57 -5.83
C ALA A 24 -2.24 -1.23 -5.50
N ARG A 25 -3.28 -0.98 -6.32
CA ARG A 25 -4.61 -1.59 -6.20
C ARG A 25 -4.54 -3.10 -6.34
N SER A 26 -3.80 -3.59 -7.34
CA SER A 26 -3.63 -5.02 -7.58
C SER A 26 -2.90 -5.69 -6.42
N GLY A 27 -1.84 -5.05 -5.90
CA GLY A 27 -1.11 -5.51 -4.73
C GLY A 27 -2.00 -5.61 -3.48
N LEU A 28 -2.76 -4.55 -3.18
CA LEU A 28 -3.68 -4.51 -2.03
C LEU A 28 -4.81 -5.54 -2.16
N ALA A 29 -5.34 -5.78 -3.35
CA ALA A 29 -6.39 -6.75 -3.58
C ALA A 29 -5.96 -8.20 -3.28
N MET A 30 -4.66 -8.51 -3.40
CA MET A 30 -4.12 -9.83 -3.05
C MET A 30 -3.92 -10.03 -1.55
N VAL A 31 -3.70 -8.95 -0.78
CA VAL A 31 -3.35 -9.04 0.65
C VAL A 31 -4.40 -9.78 1.48
N PRO A 32 -5.71 -9.47 1.42
CA PRO A 32 -6.71 -10.19 2.21
C PRO A 32 -6.72 -11.69 1.94
N ASN A 33 -6.68 -12.09 0.67
CA ASN A 33 -6.71 -13.51 0.28
C ASN A 33 -5.48 -14.25 0.81
N THR A 34 -4.27 -13.67 0.64
CA THR A 34 -3.04 -14.27 1.17
C THR A 34 -3.05 -14.32 2.69
N LEU A 35 -3.60 -13.31 3.38
CA LEU A 35 -3.71 -13.34 4.84
C LEU A 35 -4.74 -14.36 5.34
N GLU A 36 -5.84 -14.57 4.62
CA GLU A 36 -6.80 -15.63 4.94
C GLU A 36 -6.18 -17.03 4.80
N GLU A 37 -5.47 -17.30 3.70
CA GLU A 37 -4.71 -18.55 3.50
C GLU A 37 -3.70 -18.78 4.65
N VAL A 38 -2.96 -17.74 5.05
CA VAL A 38 -2.02 -17.82 6.18
C VAL A 38 -2.74 -18.08 7.50
N LEU A 39 -3.88 -17.46 7.74
CA LEU A 39 -4.66 -17.65 8.97
C LEU A 39 -5.20 -19.08 9.10
N GLU A 40 -5.66 -19.66 7.98
CA GLU A 40 -6.09 -21.05 7.91
C GLU A 40 -4.91 -22.00 8.17
N ALA A 41 -3.76 -21.76 7.53
CA ALA A 41 -2.58 -22.61 7.67
C ALA A 41 -1.93 -22.54 9.08
N ILE A 42 -1.92 -21.39 9.77
CA ILE A 42 -1.44 -21.31 11.18
C ILE A 42 -2.27 -22.19 12.14
N SER A 43 -3.46 -22.64 11.74
CA SER A 43 -4.24 -23.59 12.54
C SER A 43 -3.87 -25.06 12.33
N GLU A 44 -3.17 -25.39 11.24
CA GLU A 44 -2.89 -26.76 10.80
C GLU A 44 -1.39 -27.08 10.64
N GLU A 45 -0.54 -26.08 10.41
CA GLU A 45 0.88 -26.20 10.03
C GLU A 45 1.84 -25.47 11.00
N ASP A 46 3.15 -25.70 10.79
CA ASP A 46 4.24 -24.99 11.50
C ASP A 46 4.43 -23.57 10.91
N LEU A 47 4.77 -22.59 11.74
CA LEU A 47 4.89 -21.18 11.36
C LEU A 47 5.90 -20.92 10.22
N ASP A 48 6.85 -21.83 10.05
CA ASP A 48 7.88 -21.77 9.02
C ASP A 48 7.32 -21.99 7.60
N GLU A 49 6.24 -22.76 7.46
CA GLU A 49 5.63 -23.07 6.16
C GLU A 49 4.83 -21.88 5.60
N VAL A 50 4.23 -21.07 6.49
CA VAL A 50 3.43 -19.88 6.13
C VAL A 50 4.25 -18.60 6.01
N GLN A 51 5.51 -18.61 6.48
CA GLN A 51 6.39 -17.44 6.47
C GLN A 51 6.57 -16.80 5.07
N PRO A 52 6.72 -17.56 3.96
CA PRO A 52 6.86 -16.99 2.63
C PRO A 52 5.60 -16.25 2.15
N SER A 53 4.42 -16.82 2.41
CA SER A 53 3.13 -16.22 2.03
C SER A 53 2.88 -14.94 2.82
N LEU A 54 3.15 -14.98 4.13
CA LEU A 54 3.11 -13.81 4.99
C LEU A 54 4.06 -12.69 4.52
N ALA A 55 5.32 -13.04 4.21
CA ALA A 55 6.29 -12.07 3.68
C ALA A 55 5.81 -11.44 2.37
N THR A 56 5.14 -12.22 1.52
CA THR A 56 4.54 -11.74 0.27
C THR A 56 3.41 -10.75 0.52
N ALA A 57 2.48 -11.07 1.43
CA ALA A 57 1.40 -10.17 1.82
C ALA A 57 1.93 -8.85 2.40
N MET A 58 2.92 -8.92 3.30
CA MET A 58 3.55 -7.73 3.88
C MET A 58 4.26 -6.88 2.83
N ARG A 59 4.98 -7.50 1.89
CA ARG A 59 5.65 -6.79 0.80
C ARG A 59 4.63 -6.06 -0.08
N ASN A 60 3.55 -6.73 -0.48
CA ASN A 60 2.51 -6.12 -1.31
C ASN A 60 1.85 -4.92 -0.61
N LEU A 61 1.56 -5.05 0.70
CA LEU A 61 1.01 -3.94 1.50
C LEU A 61 1.97 -2.75 1.58
N LEU A 62 3.25 -3.01 1.88
CA LEU A 62 4.28 -1.97 1.98
C LEU A 62 4.55 -1.28 0.65
N GLU A 63 4.62 -2.04 -0.43
CA GLU A 63 4.85 -1.52 -1.78
C GLU A 63 3.67 -0.65 -2.24
N ALA A 64 2.44 -1.11 -2.01
CA ALA A 64 1.26 -0.32 -2.33
C ALA A 64 1.19 0.98 -1.51
N ALA A 65 1.45 0.90 -0.20
CA ALA A 65 1.51 2.09 0.66
C ALA A 65 2.54 3.10 0.16
N ARG A 66 3.75 2.63 -0.19
CA ARG A 66 4.80 3.48 -0.77
C ARG A 66 4.35 4.13 -2.06
N ILE A 67 3.79 3.37 -3.00
CA ILE A 67 3.32 3.91 -4.29
C ILE A 67 2.26 4.99 -4.08
N ILE A 68 1.27 4.75 -3.20
CA ILE A 68 0.20 5.71 -2.92
C ILE A 68 0.79 7.01 -2.35
N SER A 69 1.70 6.90 -1.38
CA SER A 69 2.36 8.06 -0.77
C SER A 69 3.27 8.81 -1.75
N ASP A 70 4.02 8.11 -2.59
CA ASP A 70 4.87 8.71 -3.61
C ASP A 70 4.02 9.50 -4.61
N VAL A 71 2.95 8.89 -5.15
CA VAL A 71 2.02 9.54 -6.07
C VAL A 71 1.34 10.76 -5.43
N ALA A 72 0.87 10.63 -4.18
CA ALA A 72 0.25 11.75 -3.47
C ALA A 72 1.24 12.90 -3.21
N SER A 73 2.51 12.58 -2.95
CA SER A 73 3.57 13.57 -2.72
C SER A 73 4.01 14.26 -4.00
N GLU A 74 4.10 13.54 -5.13
CA GLU A 74 4.38 14.12 -6.44
C GLU A 74 3.27 15.10 -6.88
N LEU A 75 2.03 14.81 -6.48
CA LEU A 75 0.85 15.61 -6.81
C LEU A 75 0.39 16.48 -5.63
N ILE A 76 1.30 16.87 -4.74
CA ILE A 76 0.96 17.57 -3.49
C ILE A 76 0.14 18.84 -3.71
N ASP A 77 0.41 19.60 -4.77
CA ASP A 77 -0.33 20.83 -5.10
C ASP A 77 -1.78 20.53 -5.53
N GLN A 78 -2.04 19.31 -5.98
CA GLN A 78 -3.35 18.82 -6.36
C GLN A 78 -4.06 18.14 -5.19
N MET A 79 -3.34 17.62 -4.20
CA MET A 79 -3.92 16.91 -3.06
C MET A 79 -4.54 17.87 -2.04
N GLN A 80 -5.67 17.47 -1.47
CA GLN A 80 -6.29 18.25 -0.39
C GLN A 80 -5.57 17.98 0.94
N PRO A 81 -5.39 18.99 1.81
CA PRO A 81 -4.72 18.81 3.10
C PRO A 81 -5.25 17.65 3.95
N PRO A 82 -6.59 17.41 4.06
CA PRO A 82 -7.11 16.29 4.85
C PRO A 82 -6.63 14.92 4.34
N LEU A 83 -6.56 14.71 3.03
CA LEU A 83 -6.09 13.44 2.45
C LEU A 83 -4.59 13.23 2.71
N MET A 84 -3.80 14.30 2.66
CA MET A 84 -2.36 14.23 2.98
C MET A 84 -2.11 13.92 4.46
N ASP A 85 -2.93 14.45 5.36
CA ASP A 85 -2.83 14.15 6.79
C ASP A 85 -3.27 12.70 7.08
N GLU A 86 -4.33 12.22 6.43
CA GLU A 86 -4.77 10.82 6.52
C GLU A 86 -3.70 9.84 6.03
N LEU A 87 -2.99 10.16 4.93
CA LEU A 87 -1.88 9.34 4.42
C LEU A 87 -0.74 9.23 5.44
N LYS A 88 -0.31 10.35 6.03
CA LYS A 88 0.73 10.36 7.07
C LYS A 88 0.32 9.56 8.31
N ASP A 89 -0.94 9.67 8.70
CA ASP A 89 -1.49 8.89 9.81
C ASP A 89 -1.53 7.39 9.48
N ALA A 90 -1.90 7.03 8.24
CA ALA A 90 -1.89 5.65 7.78
C ALA A 90 -0.48 5.05 7.76
N GLU A 91 0.54 5.79 7.33
CA GLU A 91 1.95 5.38 7.38
C GLU A 91 2.41 5.11 8.82
N ARG A 92 2.07 6.02 9.74
CA ARG A 92 2.41 5.89 11.16
C ARG A 92 1.73 4.66 11.77
N ILE A 93 0.45 4.45 11.47
CA ILE A 93 -0.33 3.30 11.95
C ILE A 93 0.23 2.00 11.38
N LEU A 94 0.51 1.94 10.08
CA LEU A 94 1.09 0.78 9.41
C LEU A 94 2.44 0.42 10.03
N SER A 95 3.32 1.41 10.22
CA SER A 95 4.63 1.21 10.84
C SER A 95 4.52 0.62 12.25
N LYS A 96 3.58 1.14 13.06
CA LYS A 96 3.31 0.62 14.41
C LYS A 96 2.81 -0.82 14.37
N ARG A 97 1.85 -1.11 13.49
CA ARG A 97 1.25 -2.44 13.33
C ARG A 97 2.26 -3.49 12.88
N LEU A 98 3.15 -3.15 11.95
CA LEU A 98 4.23 -4.06 11.53
C LEU A 98 5.23 -4.34 12.66
N LEU A 99 5.51 -3.35 13.50
CA LEU A 99 6.36 -3.53 14.68
C LEU A 99 5.71 -4.47 15.71
N ASP A 100 4.42 -4.29 15.97
CA ASP A 100 3.66 -5.12 16.90
C ASP A 100 3.50 -6.54 16.36
N PHE A 101 3.25 -6.70 15.06
CA PHE A 101 3.25 -7.99 14.39
C PHE A 101 4.59 -8.72 14.51
N ARG A 102 5.71 -8.02 14.26
CA ARG A 102 7.06 -8.59 14.45
C ARG A 102 7.29 -9.05 15.89
N ARG A 103 6.78 -8.32 16.88
CA ARG A 103 6.85 -8.73 18.29
C ARG A 103 6.01 -9.99 18.52
N ALA A 104 4.79 -10.05 17.98
CA ALA A 104 3.94 -11.24 18.08
C ALA A 104 4.64 -12.49 17.53
N MET A 105 5.25 -12.39 16.35
CA MET A 105 6.06 -13.47 15.76
C MET A 105 7.21 -13.92 16.69
N GLY A 106 7.86 -12.99 17.38
CA GLY A 106 8.94 -13.29 18.34
C GLY A 106 8.47 -13.93 19.66
N THR A 107 7.18 -13.84 20.01
CA THR A 107 6.63 -14.44 21.23
C THR A 107 6.20 -15.91 21.06
N GLY A 108 6.10 -16.40 19.81
CA GLY A 108 5.77 -17.80 19.50
C GLY A 108 4.32 -18.22 19.77
N SER A 109 3.43 -17.30 20.19
CA SER A 109 2.01 -17.61 20.40
C SER A 109 1.24 -17.50 19.09
N ALA A 110 0.78 -18.65 18.56
CA ALA A 110 -0.05 -18.70 17.36
C ALA A 110 -1.32 -17.83 17.48
N ASP A 111 -1.96 -17.80 18.64
CA ASP A 111 -3.14 -16.95 18.88
C ASP A 111 -2.83 -15.45 18.76
N THR A 112 -1.68 -15.02 19.29
CA THR A 112 -1.25 -13.62 19.20
C THR A 112 -0.91 -13.24 17.76
N ILE A 113 -0.28 -14.15 17.01
CA ILE A 113 0.05 -13.96 15.59
C ILE A 113 -1.22 -13.87 14.75
N ARG A 114 -2.18 -14.78 14.96
CA ARG A 114 -3.48 -14.74 14.27
C ARG A 114 -4.25 -13.45 14.55
N GLN A 115 -4.27 -13.01 15.81
CA GLN A 115 -4.93 -11.77 16.17
C GLN A 115 -4.27 -10.57 15.47
N SER A 116 -2.94 -10.48 15.46
CA SER A 116 -2.24 -9.39 14.79
C SER A 116 -2.42 -9.44 13.25
N LEU A 117 -2.44 -10.62 12.63
CA LEU A 117 -2.78 -10.75 11.20
C LEU A 117 -4.17 -10.20 10.88
N ARG A 118 -5.16 -10.61 11.66
CA ARG A 118 -6.57 -10.26 11.43
C ARG A 118 -6.88 -8.80 11.76
N ASP A 119 -6.43 -8.34 12.91
CA ASP A 119 -6.78 -7.00 13.42
C ASP A 119 -5.84 -5.93 12.88
N ASP A 120 -4.56 -6.23 12.66
CA ASP A 120 -3.61 -5.21 12.23
C ASP A 120 -3.43 -5.19 10.71
N LEU A 121 -3.10 -6.33 10.11
CA LEU A 121 -2.72 -6.36 8.69
C LEU A 121 -3.92 -6.29 7.75
N MET A 122 -5.01 -7.04 8.00
CA MET A 122 -6.23 -6.93 7.18
C MET A 122 -6.88 -5.55 7.28
N GLN A 123 -6.92 -4.96 8.48
CA GLN A 123 -7.43 -3.59 8.65
C GLN A 123 -6.55 -2.56 7.97
N SER A 124 -5.23 -2.75 7.96
CA SER A 124 -4.30 -1.86 7.26
C SER A 124 -4.51 -1.94 5.75
N ALA A 125 -4.62 -3.13 5.18
CA ALA A 125 -4.91 -3.30 3.76
C ALA A 125 -6.24 -2.63 3.36
N SER A 126 -7.27 -2.80 4.19
CA SER A 126 -8.58 -2.15 3.99
C SER A 126 -8.49 -0.63 4.04
N HIS A 127 -7.72 -0.09 4.99
CA HIS A 127 -7.53 1.35 5.13
C HIS A 127 -6.78 1.94 3.92
N TRP A 128 -5.66 1.32 3.52
CA TRP A 128 -4.88 1.73 2.36
C TRP A 128 -5.67 1.62 1.04
N SER A 129 -6.57 0.65 0.91
CA SER A 129 -7.48 0.55 -0.24
C SER A 129 -8.39 1.77 -0.35
N ARG A 130 -8.97 2.25 0.76
CA ARG A 130 -9.81 3.45 0.77
C ARG A 130 -9.01 4.72 0.45
N LEU A 131 -7.78 4.82 0.97
CA LEU A 131 -6.90 5.95 0.65
C LEU A 131 -6.50 5.95 -0.81
N LEU A 132 -6.25 4.77 -1.39
CA LEU A 132 -6.02 4.62 -2.82
C LEU A 132 -7.21 5.12 -3.62
N ASP A 133 -8.44 4.73 -3.27
CA ASP A 133 -9.64 5.24 -3.94
C ASP A 133 -9.72 6.78 -3.84
N GLY A 134 -9.49 7.34 -2.67
CA GLY A 134 -9.50 8.80 -2.47
C GLY A 134 -8.42 9.55 -3.29
N VAL A 135 -7.21 8.99 -3.38
CA VAL A 135 -6.12 9.54 -4.22
C VAL A 135 -6.48 9.42 -5.69
N THR A 136 -6.98 8.28 -6.15
CA THR A 136 -7.41 8.07 -7.55
C THR A 136 -8.52 9.05 -7.93
N ASP A 137 -9.58 9.14 -7.12
CA ASP A 137 -10.71 10.05 -7.36
C ASP A 137 -10.25 11.50 -7.46
N ARG A 138 -9.25 11.88 -6.65
CA ARG A 138 -8.70 13.23 -6.68
C ARG A 138 -7.96 13.52 -7.99
N ILE A 139 -7.12 12.60 -8.45
CA ILE A 139 -6.39 12.73 -9.73
C ILE A 139 -7.36 12.79 -10.90
N GLU A 140 -8.40 11.95 -10.89
CA GLU A 140 -9.40 11.96 -11.95
C GLU A 140 -10.25 13.25 -11.95
N SER A 141 -10.52 13.81 -10.77
CA SER A 141 -11.27 15.07 -10.65
C SER A 141 -10.49 16.25 -11.19
N THR A 142 -9.19 16.37 -10.87
CA THR A 142 -8.35 17.46 -11.40
C THR A 142 -8.18 17.38 -12.91
N ARG A 143 -8.23 16.18 -13.50
CA ARG A 143 -8.22 15.99 -14.96
C ARG A 143 -9.51 16.44 -15.65
N LYS A 144 -10.67 16.32 -15.01
CA LYS A 144 -11.97 16.71 -15.60
C LYS A 144 -12.21 18.22 -15.60
N ASP A 145 -11.49 18.95 -14.74
CA ASP A 145 -11.57 20.41 -14.62
C ASP A 145 -10.63 21.16 -15.58
N HIS A 146 -9.80 20.42 -16.35
CA HIS A 146 -8.88 20.93 -17.38
C HIS A 146 -9.38 20.56 -18.79
#